data_AF-A0A7S3RL22-F1
#
_entry.id   AF-A0A7S3RL22-F1
#
_cell.length_a   1.000
_cell.length_b   1.000
_cell.length_c   1.000
_cell.angle_alpha   90.00
_cell.angle_beta   90.00
_cell.angle_gamma   90.00
#
_symmetry.space_group_name_H-M   'P 1'
#
loop_
_entity.id
_entity.type
_entity.pdbx_description
1 polymer ?
#
loop_
_entity_poly.entity_id
_entity_poly.type
_entity_poly.pdbx_seq_one_letter_code
_entity_poly.pdbx_strand_id
1 'polypeptide(L)'
;PLLAAAQLARFVRLFALCGRACIRAEACAVVAGLWAHATREQRCSIYASLRAVLPALPQQGAASHELIVLLGNLLLPAAASAAASGAVTDAGLPPHMASHVMDSFVAALRAQHQLLSAHPNAGTYAALGSLVDVDGHYLETAPAHASARPEAAPTQVKLESLQAETKFTENCQIVRLSASHTLHGGVLRIADVRRSMMVASIRLYAHNKPVADAGELKGRWDLWRRVKTLPVAAGQAEVRFDFSVPVVATNLLIEYATFHEPAVGASEKLQCPRCSRSVADRHGICRHCGDNAYQCRHCRNINYEHLDAFLCNECGFCKHSRFEWLLQVRPSYVVERITTEAEKKRLVAMVEAELESADRRHGALASHRRAIEALLSAPDEPLLAAAPVSPLGATAASAAAGAATATAAH
;
A
#
# COMPACT_ATOMS: atom_id res chain seq x y z
N PRO A 1 28.62 16.71 25.22
CA PRO A 1 27.20 16.88 25.62
C PRO A 1 26.28 16.17 24.60
N LEU A 2 26.22 14.85 24.67
CA LEU A 2 25.42 14.04 23.75
C LEU A 2 23.95 14.11 24.20
N LEU A 3 23.18 14.90 23.44
CA LEU A 3 21.75 15.20 23.55
C LEU A 3 21.37 16.20 24.65
N ALA A 4 21.23 17.46 24.26
CA ALA A 4 20.48 18.42 25.06
C ALA A 4 19.04 17.90 25.28
N ALA A 5 18.46 18.11 26.46
CA ALA A 5 17.14 17.58 26.84
C ALA A 5 16.04 17.85 25.78
N ALA A 6 16.09 19.01 25.11
CA ALA A 6 15.17 19.38 24.05
C ALA A 6 15.30 18.49 22.79
N GLN A 7 16.52 18.06 22.44
CA GLN A 7 16.77 17.18 21.30
C GLN A 7 16.29 15.75 21.59
N LEU A 8 16.45 15.29 22.83
CA LEU A 8 15.97 13.98 23.25
C LEU A 8 14.43 13.92 23.28
N ALA A 9 13.77 14.94 23.83
CA ALA A 9 12.31 15.03 23.79
C ALA A 9 11.77 15.05 22.35
N ARG A 10 12.45 15.78 21.45
CA ARG A 10 12.11 15.80 20.02
C ARG A 10 12.33 14.43 19.37
N PHE A 11 13.41 13.73 19.73
CA PHE A 11 13.69 12.39 19.22
C PHE A 11 12.63 11.38 19.64
N VAL A 12 12.28 11.32 20.94
CA VAL A 12 11.24 10.43 21.46
C VAL A 12 9.90 10.70 20.77
N ARG A 13 9.50 11.97 20.63
CA ARG A 13 8.24 12.32 19.96
C ARG A 13 8.23 11.93 18.48
N LEU A 14 9.27 12.28 17.72
CA LEU A 14 9.27 12.06 16.26
C LEU A 14 9.52 10.61 15.86
N PHE A 15 10.41 9.90 16.56
CA PHE A 15 10.87 8.58 16.13
C PHE A 15 10.29 7.46 16.99
N ALA A 16 10.19 7.61 18.31
CA ALA A 16 9.67 6.56 19.19
C ALA A 16 8.14 6.54 19.25
N LEU A 17 7.47 7.71 19.20
CA LEU A 17 6.01 7.81 19.23
C LEU A 17 5.39 7.88 17.83
N CYS A 18 5.81 8.86 17.00
CA CYS A 18 5.18 9.14 15.70
C CYS A 18 5.89 8.49 14.51
N GLY A 19 6.93 7.69 14.76
CA GLY A 19 7.69 7.00 13.72
C GLY A 19 6.90 5.85 13.07
N ARG A 20 7.41 5.32 11.97
CA ARG A 20 6.95 4.03 11.40
C ARG A 20 7.30 2.88 12.36
N ALA A 21 6.59 1.76 12.30
CA ALA A 21 6.80 0.64 13.23
C ALA A 21 8.26 0.19 13.35
N CYS A 22 8.95 -0.02 12.23
CA CYS A 22 10.38 -0.39 12.23
C CYS A 22 11.28 0.70 12.84
N ILE A 23 10.95 1.98 12.63
CA ILE A 23 11.69 3.12 13.20
C ILE A 23 11.39 3.27 14.70
N ARG A 24 10.15 3.03 15.14
CA ARG A 24 9.75 3.10 16.55
C ARG A 24 10.46 2.04 17.37
N ALA A 25 10.53 0.81 16.87
CA ALA A 25 11.24 -0.29 17.54
C ALA A 25 12.72 0.05 17.77
N GLU A 26 13.43 0.48 16.72
CA GLU A 26 14.83 0.87 16.82
C GLU A 26 15.04 2.12 17.70
N ALA A 27 14.16 3.12 17.58
CA ALA A 27 14.23 4.31 18.43
C ALA A 27 14.01 3.99 19.90
N CYS A 28 13.07 3.10 20.23
CA CYS A 28 12.87 2.62 21.60
C CYS A 28 14.07 1.82 22.11
N ALA A 29 14.70 0.99 21.26
CA ALA A 29 15.93 0.28 21.60
C ALA A 29 17.10 1.23 21.89
N VAL A 30 17.24 2.32 21.13
CA VAL A 30 18.23 3.37 21.40
C VAL A 30 17.97 4.03 22.75
N VAL A 31 16.73 4.38 23.07
CA VAL A 31 16.38 4.97 24.38
C VAL A 31 16.65 4.00 25.53
N ALA A 32 16.33 2.71 25.35
CA ALA A 32 16.66 1.66 26.32
C ALA A 32 18.18 1.55 26.54
N GLY A 33 18.96 1.54 25.47
CA GLY A 33 20.43 1.49 25.52
C GLY A 33 21.03 2.72 26.20
N LEU A 34 20.49 3.91 25.91
CA LEU A 34 20.89 5.16 26.59
C LEU A 34 20.58 5.08 28.08
N TRP A 35 19.41 4.58 28.47
CA TRP A 35 19.03 4.45 29.88
C TRP A 35 19.96 3.51 30.66
N ALA A 36 20.33 2.37 30.07
CA ALA A 36 21.20 1.38 30.69
C ALA A 36 22.60 1.95 31.01
N HIS A 37 23.14 2.81 30.14
CA HIS A 37 24.49 3.37 30.27
C HIS A 37 24.52 4.83 30.79
N ALA A 38 23.36 5.41 31.11
CA ALA A 38 23.24 6.79 31.57
C ALA A 38 23.60 6.98 33.05
N THR A 39 24.17 8.13 33.38
CA THR A 39 24.32 8.60 34.76
C THR A 39 22.95 8.96 35.37
N ARG A 40 22.88 9.11 36.70
CA ARG A 40 21.63 9.46 37.41
C ARG A 40 20.99 10.76 36.88
N GLU A 41 21.79 11.78 36.58
CA GLU A 41 21.32 13.05 36.03
C GLU A 41 20.78 12.89 34.60
N GLN A 42 21.46 12.09 33.78
CA GLN A 42 21.01 11.77 32.42
C GLN A 42 19.71 10.95 32.43
N ARG A 43 19.56 10.01 33.35
CA ARG A 43 18.30 9.25 33.56
C ARG A 43 17.13 10.18 33.90
N CYS A 44 17.34 11.21 34.73
CA CYS A 44 16.30 12.21 34.99
C CYS A 44 15.88 12.96 33.71
N SER A 45 16.83 13.30 32.83
CA SER A 45 16.54 13.96 31.55
C SER A 45 15.82 13.06 30.55
N ILE A 46 16.21 11.77 30.49
CA ILE A 46 15.53 10.75 29.67
C ILE A 46 14.10 10.56 30.17
N TYR A 47 13.91 10.43 31.48
CA TYR A 47 12.57 10.32 32.06
C TYR A 47 11.71 11.55 31.78
N ALA A 48 12.25 12.77 31.92
CA ALA A 48 11.50 13.99 31.62
C ALA A 48 11.00 13.99 30.16
N SER A 49 11.83 13.48 29.24
CA SER A 49 11.49 13.34 27.82
C SER A 49 10.40 12.28 27.58
N LEU A 50 10.47 11.13 28.26
CA LEU A 50 9.45 10.08 28.20
C LEU A 50 8.12 10.54 28.83
N ARG A 51 8.19 11.22 29.99
CA ARG A 51 7.04 11.77 30.70
C ARG A 51 6.26 12.78 29.86
N ALA A 52 6.96 13.63 29.11
CA ALA A 52 6.33 14.63 28.25
C ALA A 52 5.44 14.01 27.15
N VAL A 53 5.68 12.74 26.82
CA VAL A 53 4.94 12.01 25.78
C VAL A 53 3.75 11.21 26.34
N LEU A 54 3.71 10.92 27.65
CA LEU A 54 2.64 10.13 28.28
C LEU A 54 1.22 10.63 27.97
N PRO A 55 0.91 11.95 28.01
CA PRO A 55 -0.44 12.44 27.70
C PRO A 55 -0.86 12.23 26.24
N ALA A 56 0.11 12.07 25.32
CA ALA A 56 -0.15 11.88 23.90
C ALA A 56 -0.35 10.41 23.52
N LEU A 57 -0.08 9.45 24.41
CA LEU A 57 -0.19 8.01 24.13
C LEU A 57 -1.59 7.60 23.63
N PRO A 58 -2.71 8.04 24.25
CA PRO A 58 -4.03 7.60 23.81
C PRO A 58 -4.38 8.04 22.38
N GLN A 59 -3.83 9.16 21.92
CA GLN A 59 -4.08 9.69 20.57
C GLN A 59 -3.41 8.87 19.46
N GLN A 60 -2.38 8.08 19.80
CA GLN A 60 -1.59 7.30 18.84
C GLN A 60 -2.06 5.84 18.75
N GLY A 61 -2.98 5.41 19.63
CA GLY A 61 -3.54 4.05 19.62
C GLY A 61 -2.44 2.98 19.58
N ALA A 62 -2.56 2.04 18.63
CA ALA A 62 -1.62 0.93 18.46
C ALA A 62 -0.17 1.35 18.19
N ALA A 63 0.08 2.55 17.64
CA ALA A 63 1.44 3.04 17.40
C ALA A 63 2.23 3.36 18.69
N SER A 64 1.55 3.42 19.84
CA SER A 64 2.20 3.61 21.14
C SER A 64 2.77 2.32 21.75
N HIS A 65 2.52 1.16 21.13
CA HIS A 65 2.86 -0.16 21.69
C HIS A 65 4.34 -0.28 22.07
N GLU A 66 5.26 0.06 21.17
CA GLU A 66 6.71 -0.09 21.42
C GLU A 66 7.18 0.81 22.58
N LEU A 67 6.59 1.99 22.71
CA LEU A 67 6.88 2.92 23.81
C LEU A 67 6.29 2.44 25.15
N ILE A 68 5.10 1.83 25.13
CA ILE A 68 4.50 1.20 26.32
C ILE A 68 5.36 0.01 26.77
N VAL A 69 5.86 -0.81 25.85
CA VAL A 69 6.80 -1.92 26.16
C VAL A 69 8.08 -1.38 26.79
N LEU A 70 8.66 -0.31 26.25
CA LEU A 70 9.82 0.36 26.84
C LEU A 70 9.53 0.82 28.27
N LEU A 71 8.42 1.54 28.50
CA LEU A 71 8.02 2.00 29.83
C LEU A 71 7.78 0.83 30.79
N GLY A 72 7.13 -0.24 30.32
CA GLY A 72 6.95 -1.48 31.07
C GLY A 72 8.28 -2.07 31.53
N ASN A 73 9.25 -2.21 30.62
CA ASN A 73 10.58 -2.71 30.95
C ASN A 73 11.32 -1.85 32.00
N LEU A 74 11.10 -0.53 31.98
CA LEU A 74 11.67 0.39 32.97
C LEU A 74 10.95 0.34 34.33
N LEU A 75 9.69 -0.09 34.35
CA LEU A 75 8.88 -0.27 35.57
C LEU A 75 9.14 -1.60 36.28
N LEU A 76 9.67 -2.61 35.58
CA LEU A 76 10.01 -3.89 36.22
C LEU A 76 11.12 -3.71 37.27
N PRO A 77 11.00 -4.34 38.45
CA PRO A 77 12.07 -4.35 39.45
C PRO A 77 13.37 -4.93 38.86
N ALA A 78 14.52 -4.37 39.25
CA ALA A 78 15.84 -4.80 38.77
C ALA A 78 16.12 -6.32 38.94
N ALA A 79 15.45 -6.97 39.90
CA ALA A 79 15.54 -8.42 40.12
C ALA A 79 14.90 -9.27 39.00
N ALA A 80 13.90 -8.75 38.29
CA ALA A 80 13.24 -9.45 37.19
C ALA A 80 13.91 -9.19 35.82
N SER A 81 14.55 -8.03 35.62
CA SER A 81 15.32 -7.74 34.40
C SER A 81 16.66 -8.49 34.34
N ALA A 82 17.22 -8.84 35.49
CA ALA A 82 18.43 -9.66 35.62
C ALA A 82 18.24 -11.10 35.11
N ALA A 83 17.04 -11.67 35.25
CA ALA A 83 16.73 -13.03 34.78
C ALA A 83 16.65 -13.15 33.25
N ALA A 84 16.43 -12.04 32.54
CA ALA A 84 16.30 -12.02 31.08
C ALA A 84 17.59 -11.61 30.34
N SER A 85 18.56 -10.98 31.01
CA SER A 85 19.69 -10.31 30.33
C SER A 85 21.08 -10.54 30.95
N GLY A 86 21.19 -11.24 32.10
CA GLY A 86 22.48 -11.64 32.68
C GLY A 86 23.39 -10.50 33.16
N ALA A 87 22.98 -9.24 33.02
CA ALA A 87 23.72 -8.06 33.47
C ALA A 87 23.02 -7.40 34.66
N VAL A 88 23.66 -7.46 35.83
CA VAL A 88 23.20 -6.76 37.04
C VAL A 88 23.46 -5.27 36.85
N THR A 89 22.43 -4.52 36.46
CA THR A 89 22.43 -3.06 36.57
C THR A 89 21.17 -2.62 37.30
N ASP A 90 21.35 -1.77 38.32
CA ASP A 90 20.31 -1.08 39.06
C ASP A 90 19.66 -0.02 38.15
N ALA A 91 18.95 -0.50 37.13
CA ALA A 91 18.46 0.26 35.98
C ALA A 91 16.93 0.35 35.93
N GLY A 92 16.23 0.04 37.02
CA GLY A 92 14.80 0.32 37.13
C GLY A 92 14.52 1.81 37.36
N LEU A 93 13.29 2.24 37.10
CA LEU A 93 12.81 3.55 37.55
C LEU A 93 12.80 3.62 39.09
N PRO A 94 13.29 4.73 39.68
CA PRO A 94 13.07 5.00 41.10
C PRO A 94 11.58 4.94 41.47
N PRO A 95 11.22 4.51 42.70
CA PRO A 95 9.83 4.21 43.07
C PRO A 95 8.87 5.41 42.90
N HIS A 96 9.34 6.64 43.18
CA HIS A 96 8.56 7.85 42.98
C HIS A 96 8.26 8.16 41.50
N MET A 97 9.19 7.82 40.60
CA MET A 97 9.03 8.00 39.16
C MET A 97 8.12 6.91 38.58
N ALA A 98 8.27 5.67 39.08
CA ALA A 98 7.40 4.56 38.72
C ALA A 98 5.94 4.83 39.11
N SER A 99 5.68 5.32 40.34
CA SER A 99 4.33 5.71 40.79
C SER A 99 3.72 6.75 39.86
N HIS A 100 4.47 7.80 39.50
CA HIS A 100 3.97 8.84 38.61
C HIS A 100 3.58 8.31 37.22
N VAL A 101 4.36 7.38 36.66
CA VAL A 101 4.02 6.74 35.38
C VAL A 101 2.75 5.91 35.50
N MET A 102 2.61 5.14 36.59
CA MET A 102 1.40 4.36 36.86
C MET A 102 0.17 5.25 37.05
N ASP A 103 0.28 6.34 37.81
CA ASP A 103 -0.80 7.31 37.99
C ASP A 103 -1.20 7.95 36.65
N SER A 104 -0.23 8.24 35.79
CA SER A 104 -0.48 8.77 34.44
C SER A 104 -1.23 7.75 33.56
N PHE A 105 -0.87 6.46 33.63
CA PHE A 105 -1.59 5.41 32.92
C PHE A 105 -3.01 5.22 33.44
N VAL A 106 -3.20 5.19 34.76
CA VAL A 106 -4.52 5.07 35.38
C VAL A 106 -5.40 6.28 35.02
N ALA A 107 -4.84 7.49 35.07
CA ALA A 107 -5.55 8.70 34.65
C ALA A 107 -5.94 8.65 33.17
N ALA A 108 -5.03 8.21 32.29
CA ALA A 108 -5.31 8.06 30.87
C ALA A 108 -6.41 7.01 30.62
N LEU A 109 -6.36 5.85 31.28
CA LEU A 109 -7.39 4.82 31.18
C LEU A 109 -8.75 5.30 31.66
N ARG A 110 -8.82 6.02 32.79
CA ARG A 110 -10.07 6.63 33.28
C ARG A 110 -10.63 7.64 32.29
N ALA A 111 -9.78 8.49 31.72
CA ALA A 111 -10.20 9.47 30.72
C ALA A 111 -10.73 8.80 29.44
N GLN A 112 -10.06 7.76 28.93
CA GLN A 112 -10.52 6.99 27.77
C GLN A 112 -11.82 6.24 28.06
N HIS A 113 -11.96 5.64 29.25
CA HIS A 113 -13.19 4.98 29.67
C HIS A 113 -14.36 5.97 29.73
N GLN A 114 -14.16 7.16 30.31
CA GLN A 114 -15.18 8.21 30.36
C GLN A 114 -15.61 8.65 28.97
N LEU A 115 -14.67 8.82 28.03
CA LEU A 115 -14.97 9.16 26.63
C LEU A 115 -15.81 8.08 25.95
N LEU A 116 -15.49 6.81 26.16
CA LEU A 116 -16.25 5.68 25.60
C LEU A 116 -17.63 5.57 26.25
N SER A 117 -17.74 5.72 27.57
CA SER A 117 -19.01 5.63 28.28
C SER A 117 -19.95 6.81 28.02
N ALA A 118 -19.39 8.00 27.78
CA ALA A 118 -20.15 9.21 27.45
C ALA A 118 -20.40 9.36 25.94
N HIS A 119 -19.98 8.38 25.14
CA HIS A 119 -20.09 8.47 23.70
C HIS A 119 -21.58 8.42 23.28
N PRO A 120 -22.08 9.40 22.48
CA PRO A 120 -23.50 9.49 22.13
C PRO A 120 -24.07 8.21 21.50
N ASN A 121 -23.25 7.50 20.73
CA ASN A 121 -23.66 6.28 20.02
C ASN A 121 -23.37 4.98 20.81
N ALA A 122 -22.80 5.04 22.03
CA ALA A 122 -22.40 3.83 22.77
C ALA A 122 -23.57 2.87 23.02
N GLY A 123 -24.74 3.40 23.42
CA GLY A 123 -25.95 2.59 23.61
C GLY A 123 -26.44 1.94 22.32
N THR A 124 -26.37 2.66 21.20
CA THR A 124 -26.77 2.17 19.88
C THR A 124 -25.90 1.00 19.42
N TYR A 125 -24.57 1.09 19.59
CA TYR A 125 -23.69 -0.04 19.27
C TYR A 125 -23.88 -1.23 20.21
N ALA A 126 -24.11 -1.00 21.49
CA ALA A 126 -24.38 -2.08 22.44
C ALA A 126 -25.66 -2.85 22.07
N ALA A 127 -26.72 -2.13 21.67
CA ALA A 127 -27.96 -2.74 21.19
C ALA A 127 -27.74 -3.46 19.84
N LEU A 128 -27.06 -2.83 18.89
CA LEU A 128 -26.77 -3.44 17.59
C LEU A 128 -25.89 -4.70 17.71
N GLY A 129 -24.88 -4.68 18.58
CA GLY A 129 -24.01 -5.84 18.82
C GLY A 129 -24.74 -7.05 19.41
N SER A 130 -25.92 -6.86 20.01
CA SER A 130 -26.79 -7.96 20.45
C SER A 130 -27.60 -8.59 19.33
N LEU A 131 -27.75 -7.89 18.19
CA LEU A 131 -28.59 -8.28 17.05
C LEU A 131 -27.76 -8.71 15.84
N VAL A 132 -26.61 -8.08 15.62
CA VAL A 132 -25.74 -8.23 14.45
C VAL A 132 -24.28 -8.15 14.89
N ASP A 133 -23.42 -8.93 14.26
CA ASP A 133 -21.97 -8.82 14.47
C ASP A 133 -21.45 -7.57 13.75
N VAL A 134 -21.06 -6.56 14.53
CA VAL A 134 -20.63 -5.25 14.01
C VAL A 134 -19.13 -5.08 14.27
N ASP A 135 -18.32 -5.27 13.23
CA ASP A 135 -16.84 -5.18 13.29
C ASP A 135 -16.29 -3.74 13.26
N GLY A 136 -17.08 -2.73 13.64
CA GLY A 136 -16.62 -1.34 13.54
C GLY A 136 -17.59 -0.25 13.99
N HIS A 137 -17.10 0.99 13.91
CA HIS A 137 -17.81 2.19 14.35
C HIS A 137 -18.41 2.94 13.14
N TYR A 138 -19.50 2.39 12.57
CA TYR A 138 -20.10 2.86 11.32
C TYR A 138 -21.05 4.06 11.45
N LEU A 139 -21.53 4.37 12.66
CA LEU A 139 -22.45 5.47 12.97
C LEU A 139 -21.72 6.75 13.41
N GLU A 140 -20.38 6.76 13.33
CA GLU A 140 -19.56 7.91 13.68
C GLU A 140 -19.59 8.99 12.61
N THR A 141 -19.93 10.20 13.02
CA THR A 141 -19.91 11.39 12.16
C THR A 141 -18.61 12.19 12.31
N ALA A 142 -17.94 12.08 13.46
CA ALA A 142 -16.64 12.67 13.66
C ALA A 142 -15.59 11.86 12.88
N PRO A 143 -14.72 12.50 12.08
CA PRO A 143 -13.61 11.80 11.46
C PRO A 143 -12.74 11.23 12.58
N ALA A 144 -12.60 9.90 12.64
CA ALA A 144 -11.64 9.26 13.53
C ALA A 144 -10.29 9.97 13.35
N HIS A 145 -9.69 10.46 14.45
CA HIS A 145 -8.42 11.17 14.41
C HIS A 145 -7.44 10.39 13.51
N ALA A 146 -6.82 11.05 12.53
CA ALA A 146 -5.97 10.42 11.53
C ALA A 146 -4.82 9.57 12.13
N SER A 147 -4.46 9.82 13.39
CA SER A 147 -3.48 9.07 14.18
C SER A 147 -3.98 7.74 14.77
N ALA A 148 -5.29 7.47 14.74
CA ALA A 148 -5.91 6.26 15.26
C ALA A 148 -6.17 5.19 14.19
N ARG A 149 -5.88 5.46 12.91
CA ARG A 149 -5.88 4.40 11.90
C ARG A 149 -4.59 3.59 12.08
N PRO A 150 -4.66 2.31 12.52
CA PRO A 150 -3.51 1.43 12.35
C PRO A 150 -3.16 1.48 10.86
N GLU A 151 -1.90 1.81 10.55
CA GLU A 151 -1.41 1.88 9.18
C GLU A 151 -1.70 0.51 8.54
N ALA A 152 -2.76 0.44 7.71
CA ALA A 152 -3.26 -0.83 7.21
C ALA A 152 -2.11 -1.64 6.62
N ALA A 153 -2.03 -2.92 6.95
CA ALA A 153 -0.97 -3.78 6.44
C ALA A 153 -0.98 -3.71 4.90
N PRO A 154 0.20 -3.65 4.24
CA PRO A 154 0.25 -3.66 2.80
C PRO A 154 -0.42 -4.94 2.28
N THR A 155 -1.33 -4.80 1.33
CA THR A 155 -2.05 -5.92 0.73
C THR A 155 -1.32 -6.39 -0.51
N GLN A 156 -1.29 -7.70 -0.74
CA GLN A 156 -0.75 -8.25 -1.97
C GLN A 156 -1.83 -8.27 -3.05
N VAL A 157 -1.58 -7.56 -4.14
CA VAL A 157 -2.57 -7.32 -5.20
C VAL A 157 -1.91 -7.54 -6.56
N LYS A 158 -2.67 -8.11 -7.51
CA LYS A 158 -2.22 -8.30 -8.89
C LYS A 158 -2.15 -6.96 -9.61
N LEU A 159 -1.10 -6.73 -10.41
CA LEU A 159 -0.93 -5.49 -11.16
C LEU A 159 -2.13 -5.20 -12.08
N GLU A 160 -2.73 -6.24 -12.65
CA GLU A 160 -3.90 -6.14 -13.54
C GLU A 160 -5.15 -5.59 -12.84
N SER A 161 -5.25 -5.72 -11.52
CA SER A 161 -6.35 -5.14 -10.74
C SER A 161 -6.10 -3.70 -10.30
N LEU A 162 -4.84 -3.24 -10.35
CA LEU A 162 -4.46 -1.87 -10.03
C LEU A 162 -4.40 -0.97 -11.27
N GLN A 163 -4.27 -1.54 -12.46
CA GLN A 163 -4.15 -0.79 -13.70
C GLN A 163 -5.50 -0.20 -14.14
N ALA A 164 -5.48 1.08 -14.51
CA ALA A 164 -6.55 1.70 -15.29
C ALA A 164 -6.28 1.58 -16.80
N GLU A 165 -5.01 1.62 -17.18
CA GLU A 165 -4.58 1.54 -18.56
C GLU A 165 -3.16 0.98 -18.65
N THR A 166 -2.86 0.27 -19.74
CA THR A 166 -1.51 -0.24 -20.01
C THR A 166 -1.17 -0.07 -21.48
N LYS A 167 0.07 0.34 -21.73
CA LYS A 167 0.65 0.47 -23.08
C LYS A 167 1.97 -0.31 -23.12
N PHE A 168 2.30 -0.80 -24.29
CA PHE A 168 3.51 -1.60 -24.50
C PHE A 168 4.40 -0.98 -25.58
N THR A 169 5.71 -1.14 -25.41
CA THR A 169 6.73 -0.86 -26.42
C THR A 169 7.47 -2.16 -26.76
N GLU A 170 8.60 -2.09 -27.47
CA GLU A 170 9.37 -3.29 -27.81
C GLU A 170 9.88 -4.06 -26.59
N ASN A 171 10.18 -3.37 -25.49
CA ASN A 171 10.74 -3.95 -24.27
C ASN A 171 10.20 -3.33 -22.96
N CYS A 172 9.21 -2.43 -23.03
CA CYS A 172 8.63 -1.81 -21.85
C CYS A 172 7.13 -2.05 -21.74
N GLN A 173 6.67 -2.17 -20.51
CA GLN A 173 5.26 -2.13 -20.13
C GLN A 173 5.04 -0.88 -19.28
N ILE A 174 4.19 0.02 -19.78
CA ILE A 174 3.83 1.28 -19.11
C ILE A 174 2.42 1.10 -18.54
N VAL A 175 2.29 1.23 -17.23
CA VAL A 175 1.04 1.02 -16.50
C VAL A 175 0.63 2.31 -15.80
N ARG A 176 -0.56 2.81 -16.14
CA ARG A 176 -1.23 3.87 -15.40
C ARG A 176 -2.13 3.23 -14.36
N LEU A 177 -1.88 3.53 -13.08
CA LEU A 177 -2.66 2.97 -11.98
C LEU A 177 -3.99 3.73 -11.86
N SER A 178 -5.02 3.05 -11.37
CA SER A 178 -6.34 3.64 -11.11
C SER A 178 -6.32 4.68 -10.00
N ALA A 179 -5.39 4.54 -9.06
CA ALA A 179 -5.17 5.46 -7.97
C ALA A 179 -3.67 5.53 -7.58
N SER A 180 -3.33 6.47 -6.70
CA SER A 180 -1.99 6.55 -6.12
C SER A 180 -1.78 5.45 -5.09
N HIS A 181 -0.68 4.70 -5.24
CA HIS A 181 -0.34 3.59 -4.35
C HIS A 181 1.08 3.75 -3.82
N THR A 182 1.29 3.33 -2.57
CA THR A 182 2.61 3.16 -1.96
C THR A 182 3.01 1.70 -2.11
N LEU A 183 4.09 1.45 -2.84
CA LEU A 183 4.66 0.14 -3.12
C LEU A 183 5.73 -0.20 -2.09
N HIS A 184 5.58 -1.34 -1.42
CA HIS A 184 6.54 -1.83 -0.42
C HIS A 184 7.43 -2.94 -0.98
N GLY A 185 6.90 -3.74 -1.89
CA GLY A 185 7.60 -4.86 -2.51
C GLY A 185 6.70 -5.61 -3.46
N GLY A 186 7.07 -6.83 -3.81
CA GLY A 186 6.29 -7.69 -4.68
C GLY A 186 6.95 -9.00 -5.02
N VAL A 187 6.21 -9.77 -5.81
CA VAL A 187 6.63 -11.07 -6.37
C VAL A 187 6.36 -11.03 -7.86
N LEU A 188 7.41 -11.25 -8.64
CA LEU A 188 7.32 -11.50 -10.07
C LEU A 188 7.30 -13.01 -10.30
N ARG A 189 6.28 -13.50 -10.97
CA ARG A 189 6.20 -14.89 -11.45
C ARG A 189 6.45 -14.93 -12.95
N ILE A 190 7.34 -15.82 -13.37
CA ILE A 190 7.74 -16.01 -14.76
C ILE A 190 7.38 -17.45 -15.16
N ALA A 191 6.43 -17.57 -16.07
CA ALA A 191 5.99 -18.86 -16.63
C ALA A 191 6.44 -19.00 -18.10
N ASP A 192 6.40 -20.23 -18.63
CA ASP A 192 6.69 -20.55 -20.03
C ASP A 192 8.06 -20.07 -20.55
N VAL A 193 9.08 -20.09 -19.68
CA VAL A 193 10.42 -19.58 -20.00
C VAL A 193 11.07 -20.41 -21.10
N ARG A 194 11.24 -19.81 -22.29
CA ARG A 194 11.97 -20.38 -23.41
C ARG A 194 13.46 -20.08 -23.29
N ARG A 195 14.29 -21.09 -23.51
CA ARG A 195 15.77 -20.97 -23.49
C ARG A 195 16.35 -20.11 -24.61
N SER A 196 15.55 -19.71 -25.60
CA SER A 196 16.05 -18.90 -26.73
C SER A 196 16.34 -17.45 -26.33
N MET A 197 15.55 -16.90 -25.40
CA MET A 197 15.76 -15.55 -24.90
C MET A 197 15.16 -15.43 -23.50
N MET A 198 16.02 -15.29 -22.51
CA MET A 198 15.63 -15.17 -21.11
C MET A 198 16.05 -13.80 -20.60
N VAL A 199 15.16 -13.09 -19.92
CA VAL A 199 15.50 -11.81 -19.31
C VAL A 199 16.49 -12.02 -18.15
N ALA A 200 17.54 -11.21 -18.12
CA ALA A 200 18.56 -11.21 -17.07
C ALA A 200 18.38 -10.08 -16.06
N SER A 201 17.86 -8.92 -16.50
CA SER A 201 17.58 -7.80 -15.61
C SER A 201 16.31 -7.08 -16.03
N ILE A 202 15.43 -6.84 -15.06
CA ILE A 202 14.22 -6.02 -15.22
C ILE A 202 14.40 -4.76 -14.37
N ARG A 203 14.11 -3.59 -14.92
CA ARG A 203 14.20 -2.31 -14.21
C ARG A 203 12.80 -1.75 -13.99
N LEU A 204 12.54 -1.29 -12.77
CA LEU A 204 11.29 -0.69 -12.38
C LEU A 204 11.49 0.82 -12.24
N TYR A 205 10.60 1.58 -12.86
CA TYR A 205 10.53 3.03 -12.76
C TYR A 205 9.16 3.46 -12.26
N ALA A 206 9.14 4.53 -11.50
CA ALA A 206 7.92 5.10 -10.94
C ALA A 206 7.80 6.58 -11.34
N HIS A 207 6.57 6.99 -11.59
CA HIS A 207 6.18 8.38 -11.77
C HIS A 207 4.95 8.67 -10.90
N ASN A 208 4.93 9.83 -10.25
CA ASN A 208 3.95 10.19 -9.22
C ASN A 208 2.88 11.18 -9.71
N LYS A 209 3.03 11.86 -10.86
CA LYS A 209 1.97 12.72 -11.39
C LYS A 209 0.90 11.91 -12.13
N PRO A 210 -0.39 12.17 -11.86
CA PRO A 210 -1.46 11.59 -12.66
C PRO A 210 -1.39 12.16 -14.09
N VAL A 211 -1.43 11.27 -15.08
CA VAL A 211 -1.52 11.60 -16.51
C VAL A 211 -2.91 11.20 -17.03
N ALA A 212 -3.38 11.85 -18.10
CA ALA A 212 -4.68 11.51 -18.68
C ALA A 212 -4.58 10.21 -19.49
N ASP A 213 -3.50 10.05 -20.25
CA ASP A 213 -3.22 8.89 -21.10
C ASP A 213 -1.83 8.31 -20.83
N ALA A 214 -1.71 6.98 -20.78
CA ALA A 214 -0.42 6.31 -20.53
C ALA A 214 0.61 6.55 -21.66
N GLY A 215 0.15 6.84 -22.88
CA GLY A 215 0.96 7.17 -24.05
C GLY A 215 1.70 8.50 -23.92
N GLU A 216 1.21 9.44 -23.09
CA GLU A 216 1.94 10.67 -22.78
C GLU A 216 3.32 10.39 -22.17
N LEU A 217 3.49 9.28 -21.45
CA LEU A 217 4.74 8.92 -20.80
C LEU A 217 5.69 8.12 -21.72
N LYS A 218 5.22 7.71 -22.91
CA LYS A 218 6.00 6.93 -23.87
C LYS A 218 7.16 7.79 -24.40
N GLY A 219 8.38 7.26 -24.34
CA GLY A 219 9.59 7.92 -24.83
C GLY A 219 10.12 9.07 -23.95
N ARG A 220 9.40 9.51 -22.91
CA ARG A 220 9.84 10.59 -22.01
C ARG A 220 10.57 10.06 -20.77
N TRP A 221 11.77 9.51 -20.98
CA TRP A 221 12.59 8.88 -19.93
C TRP A 221 12.95 9.82 -18.76
N ASP A 222 13.02 11.13 -19.00
CA ASP A 222 13.36 12.13 -17.97
C ASP A 222 12.32 12.23 -16.84
N LEU A 223 11.07 11.83 -17.11
CA LEU A 223 9.99 11.86 -16.13
C LEU A 223 10.01 10.65 -15.19
N TRP A 224 10.73 9.59 -15.57
CA TRP A 224 10.75 8.31 -14.89
C TRP A 224 11.87 8.26 -13.87
N ARG A 225 11.53 7.98 -12.61
CA ARG A 225 12.53 7.70 -11.58
C ARG A 225 12.76 6.20 -11.49
N ARG A 226 14.00 5.75 -11.70
CA ARG A 226 14.36 4.34 -11.46
C ARG A 226 14.31 4.04 -9.98
N VAL A 227 13.50 3.05 -9.59
CA VAL A 227 13.26 2.71 -8.17
C VAL A 227 13.84 1.35 -7.78
N LYS A 228 13.96 0.42 -8.72
CA LYS A 228 14.57 -0.89 -8.46
C LYS A 228 15.14 -1.49 -9.74
N THR A 229 16.17 -2.31 -9.60
CA THR A 229 16.66 -3.22 -10.63
C THR A 229 16.59 -4.63 -10.06
N LEU A 230 15.92 -5.52 -10.79
CA LEU A 230 15.67 -6.91 -10.43
C LEU A 230 16.56 -7.81 -11.29
N PRO A 231 17.60 -8.44 -10.72
CA PRO A 231 18.33 -9.49 -11.40
C PRO A 231 17.45 -10.75 -11.47
N VAL A 232 17.43 -11.41 -12.62
CA VAL A 232 16.68 -12.63 -12.89
C VAL A 232 17.67 -13.70 -13.35
N ALA A 233 17.79 -14.79 -12.58
CA ALA A 233 18.63 -15.91 -12.97
C ALA A 233 18.00 -16.67 -14.15
N ALA A 234 18.83 -17.32 -14.96
CA ALA A 234 18.35 -18.08 -16.12
C ALA A 234 17.37 -19.18 -15.69
N GLY A 235 16.17 -19.20 -16.27
CA GLY A 235 15.12 -20.16 -15.93
C GLY A 235 14.44 -19.95 -14.57
N GLN A 236 14.69 -18.83 -13.89
CA GLN A 236 14.04 -18.52 -12.61
C GLN A 236 12.54 -18.29 -12.79
N ALA A 237 11.72 -19.05 -12.05
CA ALA A 237 10.27 -18.97 -12.13
C ALA A 237 9.66 -17.91 -11.20
N GLU A 238 10.36 -17.50 -10.14
CA GLU A 238 9.84 -16.54 -9.17
C GLU A 238 10.96 -15.63 -8.62
N VAL A 239 10.70 -14.34 -8.58
CA VAL A 239 11.59 -13.30 -8.03
C VAL A 239 10.81 -12.51 -6.99
N ARG A 240 11.21 -12.62 -5.71
CA ARG A 240 10.70 -11.76 -4.63
C ARG A 240 11.57 -10.52 -4.51
N PHE A 241 10.97 -9.37 -4.28
CA PHE A 241 11.70 -8.12 -4.13
C PHE A 241 11.00 -7.15 -3.16
N ASP A 242 11.81 -6.38 -2.44
CA ASP A 242 11.33 -5.33 -1.54
C ASP A 242 12.00 -3.99 -1.87
N PHE A 243 11.26 -2.91 -1.66
CA PHE A 243 11.78 -1.55 -1.74
C PHE A 243 12.31 -1.13 -0.37
N SER A 244 13.59 -0.77 -0.29
CA SER A 244 14.21 -0.26 0.95
C SER A 244 13.49 0.99 1.47
N VAL A 245 12.97 1.80 0.55
CA VAL A 245 12.10 2.93 0.85
C VAL A 245 10.82 2.75 0.04
N PRO A 246 9.65 2.68 0.69
CA PRO A 246 8.37 2.55 -0.01
C PRO A 246 8.19 3.65 -1.06
N VAL A 247 7.76 3.25 -2.25
CA VAL A 247 7.69 4.13 -3.41
C VAL A 247 6.24 4.53 -3.64
N VAL A 248 5.96 5.84 -3.68
CA VAL A 248 4.66 6.33 -4.11
C VAL A 248 4.64 6.42 -5.63
N ALA A 249 3.66 5.80 -6.26
CA ALA A 249 3.50 5.78 -7.71
C ALA A 249 2.03 5.92 -8.11
N THR A 250 1.80 6.71 -9.16
CA THR A 250 0.55 6.72 -9.95
C THR A 250 0.75 6.05 -11.30
N ASN A 251 1.99 5.97 -11.77
CA ASN A 251 2.37 5.25 -12.97
C ASN A 251 3.63 4.41 -12.72
N LEU A 252 3.69 3.26 -13.37
CA LEU A 252 4.82 2.34 -13.32
C LEU A 252 5.29 2.02 -14.73
N LEU A 253 6.61 1.97 -14.91
CA LEU A 253 7.24 1.48 -16.12
C LEU A 253 8.14 0.30 -15.78
N ILE A 254 7.92 -0.80 -16.48
CA ILE A 254 8.65 -2.05 -16.34
C ILE A 254 9.46 -2.23 -17.61
N GLU A 255 10.78 -2.10 -17.50
CA GLU A 255 11.72 -2.24 -18.61
C GLU A 255 12.40 -3.61 -18.52
N TYR A 256 12.24 -4.44 -19.56
CA TYR A 256 12.98 -5.68 -19.73
C TYR A 256 14.33 -5.36 -20.38
N ALA A 257 15.33 -5.06 -19.56
CA ALA A 257 16.49 -4.28 -19.96
C ALA A 257 17.65 -5.09 -20.57
N THR A 258 17.93 -6.27 -20.02
CA THR A 258 19.05 -7.12 -20.49
C THR A 258 18.62 -8.57 -20.54
N PHE A 259 19.23 -9.35 -21.41
CA PHE A 259 18.91 -10.75 -21.66
C PHE A 259 20.15 -11.62 -21.45
N HIS A 260 19.95 -12.85 -21.00
CA HIS A 260 21.02 -13.84 -20.93
C HIS A 260 21.47 -14.21 -22.33
N GLU A 261 22.77 -14.46 -22.50
CA GLU A 261 23.29 -14.96 -23.76
C GLU A 261 22.63 -16.31 -24.10
N PRO A 262 22.15 -16.48 -25.34
CA PRO A 262 21.60 -17.75 -25.77
C PRO A 262 22.72 -18.80 -25.76
N ALA A 263 22.40 -20.01 -25.30
CA ALA A 263 23.34 -21.12 -25.32
C ALA A 263 23.89 -21.38 -26.73
N VAL A 264 25.18 -21.72 -26.84
CA VAL A 264 25.87 -21.98 -28.12
C VAL A 264 25.05 -22.97 -28.97
N GLY A 265 24.60 -22.53 -30.15
CA GLY A 265 23.75 -23.31 -31.08
C GLY A 265 22.26 -22.93 -31.07
N ALA A 266 21.80 -22.06 -30.17
CA ALA A 266 20.42 -21.58 -30.13
C ALA A 266 20.15 -20.40 -31.09
N SER A 267 20.50 -20.56 -32.37
CA SER A 267 20.03 -19.64 -33.42
C SER A 267 18.50 -19.77 -33.54
N GLU A 268 17.77 -18.73 -33.13
CA GLU A 268 16.31 -18.72 -33.21
C GLU A 268 15.88 -18.57 -34.66
N LYS A 269 15.49 -19.69 -35.28
CA LYS A 269 14.80 -19.68 -36.57
C LYS A 269 13.40 -19.13 -36.36
N LEU A 270 13.04 -18.08 -37.10
CA LEU A 270 11.71 -17.49 -37.11
C LEU A 270 10.65 -18.59 -37.27
N GLN A 271 9.61 -18.61 -36.43
CA GLN A 271 8.56 -19.65 -36.45
C GLN A 271 7.20 -19.03 -36.80
N CYS A 272 6.48 -19.65 -37.72
CA CYS A 272 5.13 -19.23 -38.06
C CYS A 272 4.19 -19.34 -36.85
N PRO A 273 3.46 -18.29 -36.46
CA PRO A 273 2.57 -18.31 -35.29
C PRO A 273 1.38 -19.28 -35.45
N ARG A 274 0.96 -19.55 -36.70
CA ARG A 274 -0.21 -20.38 -37.01
C ARG A 274 0.11 -21.87 -37.04
N CYS A 275 1.22 -22.27 -37.66
CA CYS A 275 1.58 -23.68 -37.85
C CYS A 275 2.88 -24.12 -37.18
N SER A 276 3.56 -23.21 -36.46
CA SER A 276 4.84 -23.43 -35.75
C SER A 276 6.02 -23.90 -36.62
N ARG A 277 5.86 -23.96 -37.94
CA ARG A 277 6.95 -24.30 -38.87
C ARG A 277 7.96 -23.16 -38.94
N SER A 278 9.24 -23.51 -39.08
CA SER A 278 10.30 -22.54 -39.29
C SER A 278 10.15 -21.84 -40.64
N VAL A 279 10.33 -20.52 -40.63
CA VAL A 279 10.24 -19.64 -41.79
C VAL A 279 11.65 -19.11 -42.07
N ALA A 280 12.17 -19.43 -43.25
CA ALA A 280 13.47 -18.95 -43.73
C ALA A 280 13.35 -17.76 -44.70
N ASP A 281 12.11 -17.38 -45.04
CA ASP A 281 11.83 -16.27 -45.94
C ASP A 281 12.20 -14.92 -45.29
N ARG A 282 12.90 -14.05 -46.03
CA ARG A 282 13.33 -12.74 -45.53
C ARG A 282 12.17 -11.82 -45.18
N HIS A 283 11.05 -11.93 -45.90
CA HIS A 283 9.85 -11.14 -45.65
C HIS A 283 8.96 -11.76 -44.56
N GLY A 284 9.38 -12.89 -43.96
CA GLY A 284 8.66 -13.55 -42.89
C GLY A 284 7.42 -14.31 -43.34
N ILE A 285 7.20 -14.53 -44.65
CA ILE A 285 5.98 -15.18 -45.14
C ILE A 285 6.12 -16.70 -45.06
N CYS A 286 5.20 -17.36 -44.35
CA CYS A 286 5.19 -18.81 -44.24
C CYS A 286 4.74 -19.47 -45.56
N ARG A 287 5.62 -20.26 -46.20
CA ARG A 287 5.30 -20.98 -47.45
C ARG A 287 4.16 -21.99 -47.34
N HIS A 288 3.84 -22.44 -46.12
CA HIS A 288 2.83 -23.47 -45.91
C HIS A 288 1.42 -22.90 -45.72
N CYS A 289 1.28 -21.80 -44.97
CA CYS A 289 -0.04 -21.25 -44.63
C CYS A 289 -0.24 -19.77 -45.01
N GLY A 290 0.76 -19.11 -45.59
CA GLY A 290 0.69 -17.72 -46.04
C GLY A 290 0.76 -16.66 -44.93
N ASP A 291 0.52 -17.02 -43.66
CA ASP A 291 0.63 -16.09 -42.53
C ASP A 291 2.08 -15.54 -42.37
N ASN A 292 2.17 -14.27 -41.93
CA ASN A 292 3.44 -13.63 -41.62
C ASN A 292 3.94 -14.06 -40.23
N ALA A 293 5.18 -14.51 -40.15
CA ALA A 293 5.80 -15.04 -38.95
C ALA A 293 6.11 -13.98 -37.88
N TYR A 294 6.11 -12.70 -38.24
CA TYR A 294 6.21 -11.58 -37.31
C TYR A 294 4.87 -11.19 -36.66
N GLN A 295 3.76 -11.85 -37.03
CA GLN A 295 2.47 -11.61 -36.39
C GLN A 295 2.47 -12.11 -34.94
N CYS A 296 1.96 -11.27 -34.04
CA CYS A 296 1.68 -11.66 -32.68
C CYS A 296 0.70 -12.84 -32.64
N ARG A 297 1.02 -13.90 -31.87
CA ARG A 297 0.15 -15.08 -31.70
C ARG A 297 -1.20 -14.75 -31.04
N HIS A 298 -1.26 -13.66 -30.27
CA HIS A 298 -2.45 -13.30 -29.50
C HIS A 298 -3.36 -12.33 -30.25
N CYS A 299 -2.82 -11.22 -30.78
CA CYS A 299 -3.62 -10.16 -31.43
C CYS A 299 -3.39 -10.01 -32.94
N ARG A 300 -2.50 -10.82 -33.54
CA ARG A 300 -2.09 -10.76 -34.96
C ARG A 300 -1.45 -9.44 -35.41
N ASN A 301 -1.21 -8.49 -34.52
CA ASN A 301 -0.48 -7.26 -34.83
C ASN A 301 0.97 -7.55 -35.26
N ILE A 302 1.50 -6.72 -36.16
CA ILE A 302 2.90 -6.74 -36.60
C ILE A 302 3.53 -5.40 -36.24
N ASN A 303 4.60 -5.41 -35.46
CA ASN A 303 5.38 -4.21 -35.21
C ASN A 303 6.43 -4.03 -36.32
N TYR A 304 6.10 -3.24 -37.34
CA TYR A 304 6.99 -2.99 -38.48
C TYR A 304 8.26 -2.21 -38.11
N GLU A 305 8.24 -1.47 -36.99
CA GLU A 305 9.40 -0.72 -36.50
C GLU A 305 10.40 -1.65 -35.79
N HIS A 306 9.89 -2.61 -35.01
CA HIS A 306 10.69 -3.55 -34.22
C HIS A 306 10.16 -4.98 -34.39
N LEU A 307 10.61 -5.66 -35.45
CA LEU A 307 10.20 -7.03 -35.79
C LEU A 307 10.69 -8.08 -34.78
N ASP A 308 11.76 -7.76 -34.05
CA ASP A 308 12.38 -8.57 -33.00
C ASP A 308 11.95 -8.14 -31.58
N ALA A 309 10.91 -7.31 -31.46
CA ALA A 309 10.39 -6.85 -30.19
C ALA A 309 10.14 -7.99 -29.19
N PHE A 310 10.53 -7.76 -27.93
CA PHE A 310 10.33 -8.71 -26.84
C PHE A 310 8.86 -8.82 -26.44
N LEU A 311 8.15 -7.68 -26.45
CA LEU A 311 6.72 -7.56 -26.18
C LEU A 311 6.00 -7.10 -27.45
N CYS A 312 4.79 -7.61 -27.65
CA CYS A 312 3.88 -7.02 -28.61
C CYS A 312 3.46 -5.62 -28.14
N ASN A 313 3.67 -4.61 -28.99
CA ASN A 313 3.31 -3.22 -28.71
C ASN A 313 1.79 -2.99 -28.49
N GLU A 314 0.95 -3.88 -29.00
CA GLU A 314 -0.52 -3.76 -28.88
C GLU A 314 -1.07 -4.47 -27.63
N CYS A 315 -0.72 -5.74 -27.45
CA CYS A 315 -1.32 -6.59 -26.41
C CYS A 315 -0.35 -7.04 -25.29
N GLY A 316 0.94 -6.68 -25.38
CA GLY A 316 1.94 -7.05 -24.40
C GLY A 316 2.36 -8.52 -24.40
N PHE A 317 1.78 -9.36 -25.28
CA PHE A 317 2.15 -10.76 -25.39
C PHE A 317 3.64 -10.91 -25.71
N CYS A 318 4.34 -11.73 -24.92
CA CYS A 318 5.73 -12.09 -25.12
C CYS A 318 5.82 -13.56 -25.57
N LYS A 319 6.59 -13.83 -26.63
CA LYS A 319 6.77 -15.19 -27.16
C LYS A 319 7.70 -16.06 -26.30
N HIS A 320 8.50 -15.46 -25.42
CA HIS A 320 9.55 -16.15 -24.68
C HIS A 320 9.21 -16.47 -23.23
N SER A 321 8.29 -15.73 -22.60
CA SER A 321 7.93 -15.90 -21.20
C SER A 321 6.61 -15.18 -20.91
N ARG A 322 5.90 -15.62 -19.88
CA ARG A 322 4.72 -14.93 -19.34
C ARG A 322 5.06 -14.34 -17.98
N PHE A 323 4.79 -13.05 -17.79
CA PHE A 323 5.09 -12.33 -16.55
C PHE A 323 3.81 -12.01 -15.80
N GLU A 324 3.73 -12.39 -14.52
CA GLU A 324 2.64 -12.03 -13.61
C GLU A 324 3.23 -11.26 -12.42
N TRP A 325 2.70 -10.06 -12.17
CA TRP A 325 3.17 -9.15 -11.14
C TRP A 325 2.21 -9.10 -9.96
N LEU A 326 2.69 -9.51 -8.78
CA LEU A 326 1.99 -9.39 -7.51
C LEU A 326 2.68 -8.30 -6.68
N LEU A 327 2.06 -7.14 -6.51
CA LEU A 327 2.63 -6.02 -5.78
C LEU A 327 2.08 -5.97 -4.35
N GLN A 328 2.95 -5.67 -3.39
CA GLN A 328 2.55 -5.32 -2.03
C GLN A 328 2.31 -3.82 -1.94
N VAL A 329 1.05 -3.43 -1.85
CA VAL A 329 0.63 -2.04 -2.01
C VAL A 329 -0.21 -1.54 -0.84
N ARG A 330 -0.23 -0.23 -0.69
CA ARG A 330 -1.18 0.49 0.16
C ARG A 330 -1.72 1.69 -0.59
N PRO A 331 -3.00 2.07 -0.44
CA PRO A 331 -3.47 3.36 -0.94
C PRO A 331 -2.57 4.50 -0.44
N SER A 332 -2.17 5.38 -1.34
CA SER A 332 -1.37 6.56 -1.02
C SER A 332 -2.22 7.82 -1.11
N TYR A 333 -2.08 8.68 -0.11
CA TYR A 333 -2.68 10.01 -0.07
C TYR A 333 -1.60 11.10 -0.16
N VAL A 334 -0.39 10.73 -0.55
CA VAL A 334 0.71 11.68 -0.75
C VAL A 334 0.41 12.46 -2.02
N VAL A 335 0.13 13.75 -1.84
CA VAL A 335 -0.11 14.69 -2.93
C VAL A 335 1.22 15.26 -3.40
N GLU A 336 1.41 15.31 -4.71
CA GLU A 336 2.60 15.90 -5.29
C GLU A 336 2.61 17.43 -5.17
N ARG A 337 3.81 18.03 -5.19
CA ARG A 337 3.97 19.48 -5.12
C ARG A 337 3.35 20.13 -6.35
N ILE A 338 2.48 21.11 -6.09
CA ILE A 338 1.89 21.97 -7.12
C ILE A 338 3.00 22.87 -7.67
N THR A 339 3.23 22.79 -8.97
CA THR A 339 4.30 23.54 -9.66
C THR A 339 3.78 24.60 -10.62
N THR A 340 2.51 24.50 -11.04
CA THR A 340 1.90 25.43 -12.00
C THR A 340 0.51 25.91 -11.52
N GLU A 341 0.09 27.09 -11.99
CA GLU A 341 -1.25 27.62 -11.67
C GLU A 341 -2.37 26.78 -12.34
N ALA A 342 -2.09 26.14 -13.47
CA ALA A 342 -3.01 25.22 -14.12
C ALA A 342 -3.24 23.96 -13.28
N GLU A 343 -2.16 23.36 -12.73
CA GLU A 343 -2.26 22.25 -11.77
C GLU A 343 -3.08 22.67 -10.54
N LYS A 344 -2.82 23.87 -9.99
CA LYS A 344 -3.56 24.39 -8.85
C LYS A 344 -5.06 24.49 -9.11
N LYS A 345 -5.49 25.13 -10.21
CA LYS A 345 -6.91 25.25 -10.57
C LYS A 345 -7.58 23.88 -10.71
N ARG A 346 -6.92 22.93 -11.37
CA ARG A 346 -7.42 21.57 -11.54
C ARG A 346 -7.59 20.85 -10.18
N LEU A 347 -6.61 20.98 -9.29
CA LEU A 347 -6.66 20.36 -7.98
C LEU A 347 -7.75 20.98 -7.09
N VAL A 348 -7.95 22.30 -7.14
CA VAL A 348 -9.04 22.96 -6.41
C VAL A 348 -10.40 22.45 -6.89
N ALA A 349 -10.63 22.39 -8.20
CA ALA A 349 -11.87 21.85 -8.75
C ALA A 349 -12.10 20.37 -8.35
N MET A 350 -11.03 19.58 -8.29
CA MET A 350 -11.10 18.20 -7.82
C MET A 350 -11.45 18.12 -6.33
N VAL A 351 -10.87 19.00 -5.50
CA VAL A 351 -11.21 19.09 -4.06
C VAL A 351 -12.69 19.45 -3.88
N GLU A 352 -13.20 20.44 -4.61
CA GLU A 352 -14.61 20.83 -4.56
C GLU A 352 -15.53 19.67 -4.94
N ALA A 353 -15.23 18.96 -6.05
CA ALA A 353 -16.00 17.80 -6.47
C ALA A 353 -15.98 16.65 -5.45
N GLU A 354 -14.84 16.38 -4.82
CA GLU A 354 -14.73 15.38 -3.75
C GLU A 354 -15.44 15.80 -2.46
N LEU A 355 -15.43 17.10 -2.12
CA LEU A 355 -16.20 17.65 -0.99
C LEU A 355 -17.71 17.49 -1.22
N GLU A 356 -18.22 17.84 -2.40
CA GLU A 356 -19.63 17.61 -2.73
C GLU A 356 -20.01 16.12 -2.68
N SER A 357 -19.11 15.25 -3.14
CA SER A 357 -19.29 13.80 -3.07
C SER A 357 -19.34 13.30 -1.62
N ALA A 358 -18.46 13.84 -0.76
CA ALA A 358 -18.46 13.54 0.66
C ALA A 358 -19.74 14.02 1.34
N ASP A 359 -20.21 15.22 1.05
CA ASP A 359 -21.45 15.79 1.60
C ASP A 359 -22.68 14.96 1.19
N ARG A 360 -22.75 14.53 -0.08
CA ARG A 360 -23.82 13.61 -0.55
C ARG A 360 -23.82 12.30 0.22
N ARG A 361 -22.64 11.68 0.41
CA ARG A 361 -22.51 10.43 1.19
C ARG A 361 -22.85 10.65 2.66
N HIS A 362 -22.46 11.78 3.24
CA HIS A 362 -22.78 12.14 4.61
C HIS A 362 -24.30 12.30 4.81
N GLY A 363 -24.98 12.98 3.88
CA GLY A 363 -26.44 13.10 3.87
C GLY A 363 -27.15 11.74 3.81
N ALA A 364 -26.63 10.82 2.99
CA ALA A 364 -27.14 9.45 2.94
C ALA A 364 -26.89 8.70 4.25
N LEU A 365 -25.70 8.78 4.85
CA LEU A 365 -25.43 8.14 6.15
C LEU A 365 -26.34 8.68 7.26
N ALA A 366 -26.60 9.99 7.27
CA ALA A 366 -27.50 10.62 8.23
C ALA A 366 -28.97 10.18 8.07
N SER A 367 -29.42 9.81 6.86
CA SER A 367 -30.76 9.22 6.67
C SER A 367 -30.82 7.78 7.18
N HIS A 368 -29.81 6.95 6.89
CA HIS A 368 -29.73 5.57 7.38
C HIS A 368 -29.64 5.53 8.91
N ARG A 369 -28.86 6.41 9.53
CA ARG A 369 -28.77 6.54 10.99
C ARG A 369 -30.14 6.76 11.62
N ARG A 370 -30.92 7.73 11.11
CA ARG A 370 -32.27 8.01 11.62
C ARG A 370 -33.20 6.81 11.52
N ALA A 371 -33.10 6.03 10.43
CA ALA A 371 -33.88 4.80 10.27
C ALA A 371 -33.48 3.72 11.29
N ILE A 372 -32.18 3.55 11.56
CA ILE A 372 -31.68 2.59 12.55
C ILE A 372 -32.10 3.01 13.97
N GLU A 373 -31.97 4.29 14.32
CA GLU A 373 -32.40 4.80 15.63
C GLU A 373 -33.91 4.59 15.85
N ALA A 374 -34.74 4.80 14.83
CA ALA A 374 -36.17 4.53 14.89
C ALA A 374 -36.47 3.05 15.19
N LEU A 375 -35.81 2.13 14.49
CA LEU A 375 -35.97 0.68 14.69
C LEU A 375 -35.55 0.23 16.10
N LEU A 376 -34.46 0.79 16.64
CA LEU A 376 -33.97 0.44 17.98
C LEU A 376 -34.81 1.04 19.11
N SER A 377 -35.53 2.13 18.85
CA SER A 377 -36.40 2.80 19.83
C SER A 377 -37.77 2.12 20.02
N ALA A 378 -38.15 1.20 19.11
CA ALA A 378 -39.42 0.47 19.14
C ALA A 378 -39.18 -1.05 19.15
N PRO A 379 -38.78 -1.64 20.30
CA PRO A 379 -38.50 -3.07 20.41
C PRO A 379 -39.74 -3.99 20.35
N ASP A 380 -40.96 -3.45 20.41
CA ASP A 380 -42.21 -4.20 20.64
C ASP A 380 -43.18 -4.27 19.44
N GLU A 381 -42.73 -4.02 18.21
CA GLU A 381 -43.51 -4.41 17.04
C GLU A 381 -42.89 -5.65 16.40
N PRO A 382 -43.65 -6.74 16.13
CA PRO A 382 -43.11 -7.94 15.50
C PRO A 382 -42.60 -7.58 14.11
N LEU A 383 -41.30 -7.32 14.04
CA LEU A 383 -40.55 -6.77 12.91
C LEU A 383 -40.33 -7.78 11.78
N LEU A 384 -41.31 -8.65 11.57
CA LEU A 384 -41.37 -9.66 10.50
C LEU A 384 -42.64 -9.54 9.64
N ALA A 385 -43.49 -8.53 9.85
CA ALA A 385 -44.78 -8.43 9.16
C ALA A 385 -45.02 -7.11 8.40
N ALA A 386 -43.99 -6.44 7.85
CA ALA A 386 -44.22 -5.40 6.83
C ALA A 386 -42.94 -5.03 6.06
N ALA A 387 -42.42 -5.94 5.25
CA ALA A 387 -41.69 -5.53 4.05
C ALA A 387 -42.09 -6.47 2.91
N PRO A 388 -42.71 -6.00 1.82
CA PRO A 388 -42.76 -6.78 0.61
C PRO A 388 -41.33 -6.94 0.13
N VAL A 389 -40.80 -8.16 0.26
CA VAL A 389 -39.58 -8.58 -0.40
C VAL A 389 -39.86 -8.56 -1.91
N SER A 390 -39.63 -7.42 -2.55
CA SER A 390 -39.45 -7.41 -4.00
C SER A 390 -38.08 -8.04 -4.29
N PRO A 391 -38.02 -9.14 -5.07
CA PRO A 391 -36.76 -9.78 -5.37
C PRO A 391 -36.05 -8.96 -6.43
N LEU A 392 -35.05 -8.18 -6.05
CA LEU A 392 -34.04 -7.70 -6.99
C LEU A 392 -32.78 -8.54 -6.81
N GLY A 393 -32.85 -9.71 -7.44
CA GLY A 393 -31.77 -10.27 -8.24
C GLY A 393 -30.53 -10.74 -7.51
N ALA A 394 -30.46 -12.06 -7.32
CA ALA A 394 -29.18 -12.74 -7.29
C ALA A 394 -28.34 -12.36 -8.52
N THR A 395 -27.22 -11.67 -8.31
CA THR A 395 -26.01 -11.91 -9.07
C THR A 395 -24.86 -12.11 -8.08
N ALA A 396 -24.57 -13.39 -7.87
CA ALA A 396 -23.24 -13.80 -7.46
C ALA A 396 -22.19 -13.17 -8.40
N ALA A 397 -21.06 -12.78 -7.82
CA ALA A 397 -19.74 -12.81 -8.44
C ALA A 397 -19.66 -12.50 -9.96
N SER A 398 -19.39 -11.24 -10.31
CA SER A 398 -18.26 -10.91 -11.20
C SER A 398 -18.13 -9.39 -11.31
N ALA A 399 -17.01 -8.84 -10.82
CA ALA A 399 -16.58 -7.51 -11.17
C ALA A 399 -15.36 -7.66 -12.09
N ALA A 400 -15.64 -7.98 -13.35
CA ALA A 400 -14.70 -7.88 -14.45
C ALA A 400 -15.40 -7.25 -15.66
N ALA A 401 -14.86 -6.10 -16.07
CA ALA A 401 -14.86 -5.47 -17.39
C ALA A 401 -16.20 -5.15 -18.11
N GLY A 402 -16.34 -3.88 -18.49
CA GLY A 402 -17.33 -3.40 -19.45
C GLY A 402 -17.10 -1.95 -19.83
N ALA A 403 -16.21 -1.73 -20.80
CA ALA A 403 -16.04 -0.45 -21.48
C ALA A 403 -17.23 -0.18 -22.41
N ALA A 404 -17.65 1.08 -22.53
CA ALA A 404 -18.51 1.54 -23.61
C ALA A 404 -18.07 2.93 -24.08
N THR A 405 -17.44 2.88 -25.25
CA THR A 405 -17.32 3.90 -26.29
C THR A 405 -18.57 4.76 -26.47
N ALA A 406 -18.39 6.07 -26.57
CA ALA A 406 -19.38 6.99 -27.13
C ALA A 406 -18.83 7.58 -28.43
N THR A 407 -19.40 7.15 -29.57
CA THR A 407 -19.31 7.83 -30.85
C THR A 407 -20.60 8.61 -31.11
N ALA A 408 -20.43 9.91 -31.31
CA ALA A 408 -21.11 10.83 -32.22
C ALA A 408 -22.66 10.86 -32.30
N ALA A 409 -23.23 12.03 -31.98
CA ALA A 409 -24.17 12.74 -32.85
C ALA A 409 -24.24 14.24 -32.48
N HIS A 410 -24.04 15.08 -33.50
CA HIS A 410 -24.11 16.55 -33.62
C HIS A 410 -22.99 17.42 -33.04
#